data_AF-A0A174ZU56-F1
#
_entry.id   AF-A0A174ZU56-F1
#
_cell.length_a   1.000
_cell.length_b   1.000
_cell.length_c   1.000
_cell.angle_alpha   90.00
_cell.angle_beta   90.00
_cell.angle_gamma   90.00
#
_symmetry.space_group_name_H-M   'P 1'
#
loop_
_entity.id
_entity.type
_entity.pdbx_description
1 polymer ?
#
loop_
_entity_poly.entity_id
_entity_poly.type
_entity_poly.pdbx_seq_one_letter_code
_entity_poly.pdbx_strand_id
1 'polypeptide(L)' 'MFGKKKSPATYDEKYLLQELMMTKKAMYTAYSNLDNVTDPDLIDCYIYQLNSEQKRYNYLLAKAKESQLSTSGF' A
#
# COMPACT_ATOMS: atom_id res chain seq x y z
N MET A 1 19.19 -29.84 -13.42
CA MET A 1 18.48 -28.98 -12.43
C MET A 1 17.86 -27.82 -13.19
N PHE A 2 16.53 -27.74 -13.26
CA PHE A 2 15.84 -26.69 -14.00
C PHE A 2 15.93 -25.38 -13.22
N GLY A 3 16.80 -24.47 -13.68
CA GLY A 3 16.79 -23.08 -13.22
C GLY A 3 15.43 -22.48 -13.54
N LYS A 4 14.68 -22.08 -12.51
CA LYS A 4 13.41 -21.38 -12.69
C LYS A 4 13.73 -20.06 -13.40
N LYS A 5 13.44 -20.00 -14.71
CA LYS A 5 13.45 -18.75 -15.47
C LYS A 5 12.42 -17.84 -14.81
N LYS A 6 12.85 -16.74 -14.19
CA LYS A 6 11.95 -15.66 -13.78
C LYS A 6 11.27 -15.16 -15.05
N SER A 7 9.97 -15.43 -15.15
CA SER A 7 9.11 -14.86 -16.19
C SER A 7 9.22 -13.33 -16.15
N PRO A 8 9.19 -12.64 -17.30
CA PRO A 8 9.23 -11.18 -17.33
C PRO A 8 8.08 -10.65 -16.47
N ALA A 9 8.40 -9.71 -15.58
CA ALA A 9 7.43 -9.00 -14.76
C ALA A 9 6.24 -8.54 -15.61
N THR A 10 5.07 -9.10 -15.35
CA THR A 10 3.81 -8.75 -16.00
C THR A 10 2.95 -8.04 -14.95
N TYR A 11 2.39 -6.87 -15.32
CA TYR A 11 2.02 -5.77 -14.41
C TYR A 11 3.27 -5.19 -13.71
N ASP A 12 3.82 -4.14 -14.34
CA ASP A 12 5.15 -3.56 -14.07
C ASP A 12 5.42 -3.46 -12.56
N GLU A 13 6.45 -4.13 -12.08
CA GLU A 13 6.88 -4.09 -10.67
C GLU A 13 6.99 -2.66 -10.13
N LYS A 14 7.34 -1.73 -11.03
CA LYS A 14 7.37 -0.28 -10.79
C LYS A 14 6.01 0.28 -10.37
N TYR A 15 4.91 -0.13 -11.01
CA TYR A 15 3.56 0.30 -10.61
C TYR A 15 3.21 -0.23 -9.23
N LEU A 16 3.53 -1.49 -8.93
CA LEU A 16 3.20 -2.08 -7.62
C LEU A 16 3.92 -1.38 -6.46
N LEU A 17 5.21 -1.07 -6.63
CA LEU A 17 5.99 -0.31 -5.65
C LEU A 17 5.49 1.15 -5.54
N GLN A 18 5.14 1.76 -6.67
CA GLN A 18 4.55 3.10 -6.67
C GLN A 18 3.21 3.13 -5.93
N GLU A 19 2.34 2.13 -6.14
CA GLU A 19 1.07 2.01 -5.42
C GLU A 19 1.28 1.80 -3.92
N LEU A 20 2.23 0.94 -3.52
CA LEU A 20 2.59 0.77 -2.10
C LEU A 20 3.03 2.09 -1.46
N MET A 21 3.88 2.86 -2.15
CA MET A 21 4.34 4.17 -1.68
C MET A 21 3.19 5.18 -1.57
N MET A 22 2.32 5.24 -2.59
CA MET A 22 1.18 6.15 -2.59
C MET A 22 0.17 5.81 -1.50
N THR A 23 -0.15 4.52 -1.31
CA THR A 23 -1.03 4.05 -0.24
C THR A 23 -0.43 4.36 1.13
N LYS A 24 0.86 4.09 1.35
CA LYS A 24 1.56 4.44 2.60
C LYS A 24 1.50 5.95 2.87
N LYS A 25 1.72 6.79 1.86
CA LYS A 25 1.60 8.25 1.98
C LYS A 25 0.16 8.66 2.33
N ALA A 26 -0.85 8.09 1.68
CA ALA A 26 -2.25 8.37 1.96
C ALA A 26 -2.62 8.02 3.41
N MET A 27 -2.14 6.87 3.91
CA MET A 27 -2.31 6.51 5.32
C MET A 27 -1.70 7.54 6.26
N TYR A 28 -0.43 7.95 6.03
CA TYR A 28 0.20 8.97 6.87
C TYR A 28 -0.52 10.32 6.82
N THR A 29 -0.99 10.74 5.66
CA THR A 29 -1.76 11.98 5.53
C THR A 29 -3.09 11.90 6.28
N ALA A 30 -3.83 10.79 6.17
CA ALA A 30 -5.07 10.60 6.91
C ALA A 30 -4.83 10.56 8.42
N TYR A 31 -3.78 9.87 8.88
CA TYR A 31 -3.38 9.89 10.30
C TYR A 31 -3.05 11.31 10.78
N SER A 32 -2.21 12.05 10.04
CA SER A 32 -1.82 13.40 10.42
C SER A 32 -2.99 14.39 10.46
N ASN A 33 -3.99 14.21 9.59
CA ASN A 33 -5.19 15.04 9.59
C ASN A 33 -6.12 14.67 10.76
N LEU A 34 -6.17 13.39 11.14
CA LEU A 34 -6.96 12.90 12.26
C LEU A 34 -6.49 13.46 13.61
N ASP A 35 -5.19 13.72 13.77
CA ASP A 35 -4.62 14.19 15.05
C ASP A 35 -5.23 15.50 15.59
N ASN A 36 -5.75 16.36 14.71
CA ASN A 36 -6.24 17.70 15.08
C ASN A 36 -7.69 17.97 14.69
N VAL A 37 -8.36 17.01 14.04
CA VAL A 37 -9.76 17.19 13.61
C VAL A 37 -10.71 16.97 14.79
N THR A 38 -11.70 17.83 14.91
CA THR A 38 -12.74 17.76 15.97
C THR A 38 -14.13 17.55 15.41
N ASP A 39 -14.30 17.67 14.09
CA ASP A 39 -15.54 17.41 13.39
C ASP A 39 -15.82 15.89 13.37
N PRO A 40 -16.94 15.41 13.96
CA PRO A 40 -17.25 13.99 14.05
C PRO A 40 -17.37 13.28 12.69
N ASP A 41 -17.96 13.94 11.69
CA ASP A 41 -18.14 13.34 10.36
C ASP A 41 -16.80 13.20 9.65
N LEU A 42 -15.88 14.16 9.85
CA LEU A 42 -14.51 14.06 9.34
C LEU A 42 -13.68 13.01 10.09
N ILE A 43 -13.89 12.83 11.40
CA ILE A 43 -13.25 11.74 12.16
C ILE A 43 -13.65 10.38 11.56
N ASP A 44 -14.95 10.16 11.35
CA ASP A 44 -15.45 8.92 10.75
C ASP A 44 -14.91 8.71 9.33
N CYS A 45 -14.85 9.80 8.54
CA CYS A 45 -14.25 9.79 7.21
C CYS A 45 -12.79 9.33 7.24
N TYR A 46 -11.96 9.89 8.13
CA TYR A 46 -10.56 9.49 8.24
C TYR A 46 -10.38 8.07 8.77
N ILE A 47 -11.21 7.61 9.71
CA ILE A 47 -11.19 6.22 10.18
C ILE A 47 -11.51 5.26 9.03
N TYR A 48 -12.53 5.57 8.23
CA TYR A 48 -12.87 4.77 7.06
C TYR A 48 -11.76 4.79 6.01
N GLN A 49 -11.17 5.97 5.75
CA GLN A 49 -10.04 6.13 4.84
C GLN A 49 -8.84 5.29 5.30
N LEU A 50 -8.44 5.37 6.56
CA LEU A 50 -7.34 4.59 7.12
C LEU A 50 -7.57 3.08 6.98
N ASN A 51 -8.78 2.61 7.30
CA ASN A 51 -9.14 1.20 7.16
C ASN A 51 -9.08 0.72 5.70
N SER A 52 -9.55 1.53 4.76
CA SER A 52 -9.53 1.19 3.33
C SER A 52 -8.12 1.18 2.76
N GLU A 53 -7.29 2.17 3.10
CA GLU A 53 -5.89 2.22 2.69
C GLU A 53 -5.06 1.09 3.32
N GLN A 54 -5.32 0.72 4.58
CA GLN A 54 -4.63 -0.41 5.22
C GLN A 54 -4.98 -1.75 4.55
N LYS A 55 -6.24 -1.96 4.18
CA LYS A 55 -6.66 -3.13 3.39
C LYS A 55 -5.95 -3.16 2.03
N ARG A 56 -5.90 -2.01 1.33
CA ARG A 56 -5.18 -1.87 0.06
C ARG A 56 -3.69 -2.17 0.23
N TYR A 57 -3.05 -1.64 1.27
CA TYR A 57 -1.63 -1.86 1.57
C TYR A 57 -1.32 -3.35 1.75
N ASN A 58 -2.13 -4.05 2.56
CA ASN A 58 -1.97 -5.48 2.80
C ASN A 58 -2.13 -6.31 1.51
N TYR A 59 -3.10 -5.95 0.66
CA TYR A 59 -3.27 -6.57 -0.65
C TYR A 59 -2.05 -6.35 -1.56
N LEU A 60 -1.55 -5.12 -1.66
CA LEU A 60 -0.38 -4.80 -2.49
C LEU A 60 0.89 -5.49 -1.96
N LEU A 61 1.05 -5.63 -0.64
CA LEU A 61 2.15 -6.41 -0.05
C LEU A 61 2.06 -7.89 -0.40
N ALA A 62 0.86 -8.48 -0.39
CA ALA A 62 0.67 -9.87 -0.81
C ALA A 62 1.05 -10.04 -2.28
N LYS A 63 0.64 -9.10 -3.14
CA LYS A 63 1.04 -9.06 -4.56
C LYS A 63 2.55 -8.91 -4.74
N ALA A 64 3.22 -8.07 -3.96
CA ALA A 64 4.66 -7.88 -4.07
C ALA A 64 5.42 -9.16 -3.69
N LYS A 65 4.95 -9.87 -2.66
CA LYS A 65 5.48 -11.18 -2.25
C LYS A 65 5.29 -12.24 -3.35
N GLU A 66 4.11 -12.30 -3.97
CA GLU A 66 3.84 -13.20 -5.11
C GLU A 66 4.80 -12.95 -6.29
N SER A 67 5.11 -11.67 -6.56
CA SER A 67 6.05 -11.25 -7.61
C SER A 67 7.53 -11.39 -7.22
N GLN A 68 7.86 -11.91 -6.03
CA GLN A 68 9.23 -11.98 -5.50
C GLN A 68 9.95 -10.62 -5.45
N LEU A 69 9.20 -9.54 -5.32
CA LEU A 69 9.74 -8.21 -5.15
C LEU A 69 10.25 -8.03 -3.73
N SER A 70 11.46 -7.49 -3.60
CA SER A 70 11.95 -7.00 -2.33
C SER A 70 11.20 -5.71 -1.99
N THR A 71 10.33 -5.78 -0.99
CA THR A 71 9.75 -4.59 -0.35
C THR A 71 10.70 -4.01 0.71
N SER A 72 11.88 -4.61 0.90
CA SER A 72 12.91 -4.16 1.84
C SER A 72 13.46 -2.80 1.38
N GLY A 73 13.15 -1.74 2.12
CA GLY A 73 13.56 -0.37 1.79
C GLY A 73 12.43 0.58 1.40
N PHE A 74 11.18 0.10 1.38
CA PHE A 74 9.97 0.93 1.31
C PHE A 74 9.35 1.16 2.70
#